data_AF-A0A553JFU6-F1
#
_entry.id   AF-A0A553JFU6-F1
#
_cell.length_a   1.000
_cell.length_b   1.000
_cell.length_c   1.000
_cell.angle_alpha   90.00
_cell.angle_beta   90.00
_cell.angle_gamma   90.00
#
_symmetry.space_group_name_H-M   'P 1'
#
loop_
_entity.id
_entity.type
_entity.pdbx_description
1 polymer ?
#
loop_
_entity_poly.entity_id
_entity_poly.type
_entity_poly.pdbx_seq_one_letter_code
_entity_poly.pdbx_strand_id
1 'polypeptide(L)'
;MQIVNSPAQSSLFTTATIVGNASGNWDIAANGVTFIFNGTESPSSKEDTPDSLINISNGPFVGSEAPFVVTGFLDEAEEALLTQQLVEVAEQLEGRLNCWPSTGLVTTVLMTQLSGQLHVKRMSLLPSLSRDLMMSKQEHLPCMVHNWLGERRIALALQTHNLNWRELYLTEPERKNTSVIEHNLMPSIDSQCPFTQLIEIGKHIDCAEEQRQQSISKLEEMSSSHISSWLNHSSQDKLLACESLFFNQTPESTPTHWYLIHNLASQYLDGIRQRLAYCQQTLINEVN
;
A
#
# COMPACT_ATOMS: atom_id res chain seq x y z
N MET A 1 -10.29 3.65 19.47
CA MET A 1 -11.21 4.64 20.07
C MET A 1 -12.39 4.78 19.12
N GLN A 2 -13.62 4.99 19.59
CA GLN A 2 -14.73 5.32 18.69
C GLN A 2 -14.64 6.81 18.34
N ILE A 3 -14.53 7.15 17.06
CA ILE A 3 -14.64 8.54 16.61
C ILE A 3 -16.07 9.00 16.87
N VAL A 4 -16.24 10.15 17.52
CA VAL A 4 -17.55 10.70 17.85
C VAL A 4 -18.09 11.39 16.61
N ASN A 5 -19.18 10.85 16.05
CA ASN A 5 -19.83 11.43 14.87
C ASN A 5 -20.73 12.59 15.27
N SER A 6 -20.70 13.68 14.50
CA SER A 6 -21.82 14.62 14.54
C SER A 6 -23.04 14.01 13.81
N PRO A 7 -24.28 14.36 14.19
CA PRO A 7 -25.47 13.95 13.45
C PRO A 7 -25.43 14.36 11.96
N ALA A 8 -24.83 15.51 11.66
CA ALA A 8 -24.65 16.02 10.30
C ALA A 8 -23.70 15.15 9.47
N GLN A 9 -22.55 14.74 10.02
CA GLN A 9 -21.62 13.82 9.37
C GLN A 9 -22.25 12.44 9.14
N SER A 10 -23.07 11.98 10.10
CA SER A 10 -23.76 10.69 9.98
C SER A 10 -24.77 10.67 8.84
N SER A 11 -25.47 11.80 8.58
CA SER A 11 -26.32 11.91 7.39
C SER A 11 -25.51 12.02 6.10
N LEU A 12 -24.40 12.77 6.13
CA LEU A 12 -23.58 13.05 4.95
C LEU A 12 -22.88 11.80 4.41
N PHE A 13 -22.34 10.97 5.29
CA PHE A 13 -21.54 9.80 4.92
C PHE A 13 -22.34 8.50 4.86
N THR A 14 -23.65 8.56 4.64
CA THR A 14 -24.49 7.35 4.48
C THR A 14 -23.90 6.39 3.45
N THR A 15 -23.43 6.92 2.32
CA THR A 15 -22.65 6.19 1.31
C THR A 15 -21.41 6.99 0.96
N ALA A 16 -20.26 6.35 0.98
CA ALA A 16 -18.97 6.93 0.61
C ALA A 16 -18.28 6.09 -0.46
N THR A 17 -17.66 6.75 -1.43
CA THR A 17 -16.78 6.14 -2.42
C THR A 17 -15.39 6.74 -2.31
N ILE A 18 -14.36 5.94 -2.16
CA ILE A 18 -12.95 6.37 -2.22
C ILE A 18 -12.39 5.94 -3.57
N VAL A 19 -11.76 6.87 -4.29
CA VAL A 19 -11.10 6.63 -5.56
C VAL A 19 -9.60 6.89 -5.40
N GLY A 20 -8.80 5.82 -5.48
CA GLY A 20 -7.35 5.91 -5.44
C GLY A 20 -6.72 6.35 -6.77
N ASN A 21 -5.40 6.51 -6.75
CA ASN A 21 -4.62 7.04 -7.86
C ASN A 21 -4.20 5.98 -8.90
N ALA A 22 -4.62 4.71 -8.81
CA ALA A 22 -4.26 3.70 -9.80
C ALA A 22 -4.84 4.05 -11.18
N SER A 23 -4.25 3.57 -12.28
CA SER A 23 -4.74 3.90 -13.63
C SER A 23 -6.18 3.44 -13.90
N GLY A 24 -6.79 4.01 -14.93
CA GLY A 24 -8.17 3.71 -15.36
C GLY A 24 -9.11 4.89 -15.22
N ASN A 25 -10.27 4.78 -15.86
CA ASN A 25 -11.31 5.80 -15.79
C ASN A 25 -11.94 5.80 -14.41
N TRP A 26 -12.35 6.98 -13.96
CA TRP A 26 -13.17 7.14 -12.78
C TRP A 26 -14.23 8.19 -13.04
N ASP A 27 -15.31 8.08 -12.28
CA ASP A 27 -16.41 9.02 -12.28
C ASP A 27 -16.81 9.26 -10.82
N ILE A 28 -17.43 10.42 -10.58
CA ILE A 28 -18.06 10.72 -9.30
C ILE A 28 -19.25 9.78 -9.11
N ALA A 29 -19.37 9.19 -7.93
CA ALA A 29 -20.46 8.28 -7.65
C ALA A 29 -21.82 9.01 -7.74
N ALA A 30 -22.82 8.37 -8.36
CA ALA A 30 -24.15 8.95 -8.49
C ALA A 30 -24.88 9.17 -7.15
N ASN A 31 -24.44 8.48 -6.09
CA ASN A 31 -25.02 8.56 -4.75
C ASN A 31 -23.91 8.73 -3.71
N GLY A 32 -24.19 9.53 -2.69
CA GLY A 32 -23.29 9.75 -1.56
C GLY A 32 -22.11 10.65 -1.90
N VAL A 33 -21.07 10.59 -1.07
CA VAL A 33 -19.85 11.38 -1.25
C VAL A 33 -18.76 10.57 -1.95
N THR A 34 -17.92 11.26 -2.72
CA THR A 34 -16.75 10.71 -3.39
C THR A 34 -15.49 11.39 -2.86
N PHE A 35 -14.54 10.60 -2.38
CA PHE A 35 -13.23 11.04 -1.93
C PHE A 35 -12.18 10.76 -3.01
N ILE A 36 -11.39 11.78 -3.34
CA ILE A 36 -10.23 11.69 -4.24
C ILE A 36 -8.96 12.22 -3.55
N PHE A 37 -7.81 12.00 -4.18
CA PHE A 37 -6.50 12.40 -3.67
C PHE A 37 -5.64 13.09 -4.74
N ASN A 38 -4.51 13.66 -4.31
CA ASN A 38 -3.51 14.43 -5.10
C ASN A 38 -3.19 13.96 -6.54
N GLY A 39 -3.37 12.68 -6.87
CA GLY A 39 -3.07 12.13 -8.20
C GLY A 39 -4.28 11.99 -9.13
N THR A 40 -5.46 12.39 -8.67
CA THR A 40 -6.71 12.34 -9.44
C THR A 40 -7.07 13.76 -9.86
N GLU A 41 -7.31 13.98 -11.16
CA GLU A 41 -7.67 15.30 -11.70
C GLU A 41 -8.92 15.84 -10.99
N SER A 42 -8.73 16.86 -10.15
CA SER A 42 -9.81 17.60 -9.50
C SER A 42 -10.27 18.74 -10.42
N PRO A 43 -11.55 19.15 -10.38
CA PRO A 43 -11.99 20.41 -10.95
C PRO A 43 -11.09 21.57 -10.51
N SER A 44 -10.75 22.46 -11.44
CA SER A 44 -9.78 23.54 -11.23
C SER A 44 -10.29 24.68 -10.32
N SER A 45 -11.58 24.70 -9.99
CA SER A 45 -12.19 25.71 -9.12
C SER A 45 -13.18 25.08 -8.13
N LYS A 46 -13.35 25.71 -6.95
CA LYS A 46 -14.37 25.31 -5.96
C LYS A 46 -15.79 25.43 -6.54
N GLU A 47 -16.03 26.38 -7.45
CA GLU A 47 -17.33 26.60 -8.11
C GLU A 47 -17.69 25.48 -9.10
N ASP A 48 -16.67 24.82 -9.68
CA ASP A 48 -16.84 23.67 -10.58
C ASP A 48 -16.81 22.32 -9.84
N THR A 49 -16.64 22.33 -8.51
CA THR A 49 -16.56 21.12 -7.70
C THR A 49 -17.97 20.61 -7.41
N PRO A 50 -18.33 19.39 -7.83
CA PRO A 50 -19.67 18.87 -7.57
C PRO A 50 -19.97 18.72 -6.08
N ASP A 51 -21.23 18.90 -5.69
CA ASP A 51 -21.76 18.83 -4.30
C ASP A 51 -21.71 17.42 -3.66
N SER A 52 -20.76 16.60 -4.09
CA SER A 52 -20.50 15.25 -3.61
C SER A 52 -19.01 14.93 -3.60
N LEU A 53 -18.14 15.81 -4.13
CA LEU A 53 -16.71 15.56 -4.26
C LEU A 53 -15.92 16.21 -3.12
N ILE A 54 -15.10 15.40 -2.45
CA ILE A 54 -14.15 15.82 -1.43
C ILE A 54 -12.77 15.39 -1.88
N ASN A 55 -11.83 16.32 -1.93
CA ASN A 55 -10.43 16.04 -2.18
C ASN A 55 -9.65 16.07 -0.86
N ILE A 56 -8.80 15.06 -0.65
CA ILE A 56 -7.90 15.00 0.51
C ILE A 56 -6.46 15.00 -0.02
N SER A 57 -5.76 16.08 0.29
CA SER A 57 -4.38 16.29 -0.11
C SER A 57 -3.42 16.04 1.04
N ASN A 58 -2.26 15.44 0.74
CA ASN A 58 -1.10 15.54 1.64
C ASN A 58 -0.71 17.01 1.75
N GLY A 59 -0.66 17.57 2.97
CA GLY A 59 -0.44 19.01 3.11
C GLY A 59 0.86 19.51 2.52
N PRO A 60 2.02 18.84 2.70
CA PRO A 60 3.28 19.26 2.07
C PRO A 60 3.19 19.34 0.53
N PHE A 61 2.36 18.51 -0.09
CA PHE A 61 2.15 18.53 -1.55
C PHE A 61 1.46 19.82 -2.02
N VAL A 62 0.62 20.42 -1.17
CA VAL A 62 -0.10 21.68 -1.46
C VAL A 62 0.49 22.88 -0.71
N GLY A 63 1.68 22.74 -0.11
CA GLY A 63 2.36 23.81 0.62
C GLY A 63 1.79 24.12 2.01
N SER A 64 1.02 23.19 2.60
CA SER A 64 0.49 23.31 3.96
C SER A 64 1.39 22.59 4.97
N GLU A 65 1.47 23.14 6.19
CA GLU A 65 2.14 22.50 7.34
C GLU A 65 1.27 21.40 7.98
N ALA A 66 -0.04 21.39 7.72
CA ALA A 66 -0.93 20.34 8.22
C ALA A 66 -0.65 19.01 7.51
N PRO A 67 -0.83 17.82 8.16
CA PRO A 67 -0.61 16.55 7.50
C PRO A 67 -1.59 16.29 6.33
N PHE A 68 -2.84 16.75 6.49
CA PHE A 68 -3.89 16.64 5.49
C PHE A 68 -4.53 18.00 5.23
N VAL A 69 -4.98 18.21 4.00
CA VAL A 69 -5.80 19.35 3.58
C VAL A 69 -7.04 18.80 2.91
N VAL A 70 -8.21 19.07 3.50
CA VAL A 70 -9.52 18.70 2.97
C VAL A 70 -10.06 19.89 2.18
N THR A 71 -10.52 19.64 0.96
CA THR A 71 -11.25 20.62 0.15
C THR A 71 -12.45 19.97 -0.50
N GLY A 72 -13.50 20.75 -0.77
CA GLY A 72 -14.67 20.26 -1.51
C GLY A 72 -15.88 21.15 -1.32
N PHE A 73 -17.06 20.54 -1.31
CA PHE A 73 -18.35 21.21 -1.08
C PHE A 73 -18.67 21.45 0.41
N LEU A 74 -17.82 20.96 1.32
CA LEU A 74 -17.95 21.13 2.77
C LEU A 74 -17.74 22.59 3.19
N ASP A 75 -18.38 22.99 4.29
CA ASP A 75 -18.05 24.28 4.93
C ASP A 75 -16.73 24.21 5.71
N GLU A 76 -16.19 25.36 6.12
CA GLU A 76 -14.89 25.44 6.81
C GLU A 76 -14.86 24.64 8.13
N ALA A 77 -15.98 24.56 8.85
CA ALA A 77 -16.05 23.83 10.12
C ALA A 77 -16.05 22.31 9.89
N GLU A 78 -16.75 21.86 8.85
CA GLU A 78 -16.77 20.47 8.40
C GLU A 78 -15.40 20.03 7.83
N GLU A 79 -14.75 20.87 7.02
CA GLU A 79 -13.39 20.64 6.51
C GLU A 79 -12.40 20.49 7.68
N ALA A 80 -12.46 21.38 8.67
CA ALA A 80 -11.59 21.34 9.85
C ALA A 80 -11.82 20.08 10.71
N LEU A 81 -13.08 19.71 10.96
CA LEU A 81 -13.42 18.52 11.72
C LEU A 81 -12.96 17.25 11.02
N LEU A 82 -13.19 17.13 9.71
CA LEU A 82 -12.74 15.97 8.94
C LEU A 82 -11.21 15.88 8.92
N THR A 83 -10.52 17.02 8.78
CA THR A 83 -9.05 17.09 8.85
C THR A 83 -8.55 16.56 10.20
N GLN A 84 -9.14 17.00 11.31
CA GLN A 84 -8.78 16.52 12.64
C GLN A 84 -8.96 15.00 12.77
N GLN A 85 -10.11 14.46 12.32
CA GLN A 85 -10.39 13.03 12.38
C GLN A 85 -9.40 12.20 11.54
N LEU A 86 -8.98 12.71 10.37
CA LEU A 86 -7.95 12.07 9.55
C LEU A 86 -6.60 12.02 10.29
N VAL A 87 -6.19 13.11 10.97
CA VAL A 87 -4.95 13.15 11.77
C VAL A 87 -5.02 12.14 12.92
N GLU A 88 -6.12 12.10 13.67
CA GLU A 88 -6.31 11.15 14.78
C GLU A 88 -6.21 9.69 14.33
N VAL A 89 -6.74 9.35 13.15
CA VAL A 89 -6.60 8.01 12.56
C VAL A 89 -5.16 7.75 12.11
N ALA A 90 -4.50 8.74 11.50
CA ALA A 90 -3.13 8.57 11.02
C ALA A 90 -2.14 8.29 12.16
N GLU A 91 -2.24 9.03 13.27
CA GLU A 91 -1.40 8.82 14.47
C GLU A 91 -1.59 7.41 15.06
N GLN A 92 -2.83 6.89 15.06
CA GLN A 92 -3.12 5.53 15.53
C GLN A 92 -2.51 4.46 14.60
N LEU A 93 -2.50 4.72 13.29
CA LEU A 93 -1.96 3.80 12.29
C LEU A 93 -0.43 3.81 12.27
N GLU A 94 0.20 4.96 12.51
CA GLU A 94 1.65 5.12 12.51
C GLU A 94 2.33 4.14 13.47
N GLY A 95 1.82 4.02 14.70
CA GLY A 95 2.34 3.05 15.68
C GLY A 95 2.21 1.58 15.26
N ARG A 96 1.33 1.25 14.31
CA ARG A 96 1.12 -0.11 13.77
C ARG A 96 1.90 -0.39 12.49
N LEU A 97 2.36 0.67 11.81
CA LEU A 97 3.07 0.62 10.54
C LEU A 97 4.57 0.90 10.71
N ASN A 98 4.97 1.52 11.82
CA ASN A 98 6.29 2.12 12.04
C ASN A 98 6.66 3.15 10.95
N CYS A 99 5.65 3.79 10.35
CA CYS A 99 5.79 4.88 9.39
C CYS A 99 4.48 5.66 9.29
N TRP A 100 4.54 6.89 8.77
CA TRP A 100 3.32 7.65 8.47
C TRP A 100 2.50 6.94 7.38
N PRO A 101 1.18 6.74 7.58
CA PRO A 101 0.32 6.02 6.64
C PRO A 101 0.01 6.85 5.39
N SER A 102 -0.34 6.16 4.30
CA SER A 102 -0.93 6.81 3.13
C SER A 102 -2.30 7.41 3.44
N THR A 103 -2.63 8.53 2.78
CA THR A 103 -3.95 9.17 2.85
C THR A 103 -5.07 8.18 2.54
N GLY A 104 -4.85 7.31 1.54
CA GLY A 104 -5.83 6.33 1.11
C GLY A 104 -6.22 5.34 2.22
N LEU A 105 -5.25 4.82 2.97
CA LEU A 105 -5.55 3.96 4.11
C LEU A 105 -6.26 4.74 5.23
N VAL A 106 -5.76 5.93 5.58
CA VAL A 106 -6.33 6.78 6.65
C VAL A 106 -7.81 7.07 6.37
N THR A 107 -8.12 7.56 5.17
CA THR A 107 -9.50 7.85 4.74
C THR A 107 -10.35 6.60 4.75
N THR A 108 -9.81 5.46 4.31
CA THR A 108 -10.57 4.20 4.32
C THR A 108 -10.91 3.77 5.75
N VAL A 109 -9.94 3.76 6.65
CA VAL A 109 -10.15 3.42 8.07
C VAL A 109 -11.17 4.36 8.70
N LEU A 110 -11.05 5.66 8.47
CA LEU A 110 -12.03 6.64 8.96
C LEU A 110 -13.43 6.34 8.41
N MET A 111 -13.57 6.16 7.10
CA MET A 111 -14.87 5.93 6.47
C MET A 111 -15.49 4.58 6.87
N THR A 112 -14.72 3.56 7.23
CA THR A 112 -15.32 2.32 7.78
C THR A 112 -16.09 2.57 9.08
N GLN A 113 -15.73 3.62 9.83
CA GLN A 113 -16.38 4.01 11.08
C GLN A 113 -17.52 5.01 10.84
N LEU A 114 -17.36 5.91 9.86
CA LEU A 114 -18.32 6.99 9.63
C LEU A 114 -19.46 6.62 8.67
N SER A 115 -19.22 5.68 7.74
CA SER A 115 -20.15 5.44 6.63
C SER A 115 -21.05 4.22 6.81
N GLY A 116 -22.28 4.32 6.29
CA GLY A 116 -23.21 3.19 6.21
C GLY A 116 -22.81 2.17 5.14
N GLN A 117 -22.26 2.66 4.02
CA GLN A 117 -21.68 1.85 2.95
C GLN A 117 -20.43 2.55 2.40
N LEU A 118 -19.36 1.78 2.23
CA LEU A 118 -18.07 2.24 1.72
C LEU A 118 -17.66 1.43 0.49
N HIS A 119 -17.41 2.13 -0.61
CA HIS A 119 -16.78 1.57 -1.80
C HIS A 119 -15.37 2.10 -1.95
N VAL A 120 -14.41 1.23 -2.19
CA VAL A 120 -13.04 1.63 -2.52
C VAL A 120 -12.71 1.13 -3.90
N LYS A 121 -12.25 2.04 -4.77
CA LYS A 121 -11.93 1.78 -6.18
C LYS A 121 -10.53 2.30 -6.51
N ARG A 122 -9.88 1.72 -7.52
CA ARG A 122 -8.57 2.18 -8.05
C ARG A 122 -7.49 2.29 -6.96
N MET A 123 -7.54 1.42 -5.96
CA MET A 123 -6.56 1.38 -4.88
C MET A 123 -6.36 -0.07 -4.48
N SER A 124 -5.17 -0.63 -4.67
CA SER A 124 -4.84 -2.00 -4.22
C SER A 124 -4.00 -2.03 -2.94
N LEU A 125 -3.50 -0.86 -2.52
CA LEU A 125 -2.39 -0.72 -1.56
C LEU A 125 -1.15 -1.54 -1.97
N LEU A 126 -0.94 -1.74 -3.27
CA LEU A 126 0.20 -2.48 -3.80
C LEU A 126 0.74 -1.86 -5.11
N PRO A 127 1.07 -0.55 -5.13
CA PRO A 127 1.63 0.10 -6.32
C PRO A 127 3.00 -0.48 -6.67
N SER A 128 3.28 -0.77 -7.94
CA SER A 128 4.51 -1.46 -8.38
C SER A 128 5.80 -0.83 -7.82
N LEU A 129 6.72 -1.67 -7.36
CA LEU A 129 8.10 -1.28 -7.01
C LEU A 129 9.08 -1.47 -8.18
N SER A 130 8.59 -1.90 -9.35
CA SER A 130 9.43 -2.07 -10.53
C SER A 130 9.84 -0.71 -11.07
N ARG A 131 11.14 -0.43 -11.04
CA ARG A 131 11.72 0.78 -11.64
C ARG A 131 11.82 0.63 -13.16
N ASP A 132 11.79 1.73 -13.88
CA ASP A 132 12.23 1.70 -15.28
C ASP A 132 13.71 1.29 -15.34
N LEU A 133 14.09 0.46 -16.32
CA LEU A 133 15.47 0.01 -16.49
C LEU A 133 16.45 1.16 -16.79
N MET A 134 15.94 2.28 -17.29
CA MET A 134 16.68 3.52 -17.60
C MET A 134 16.58 4.57 -16.49
N MET A 135 15.81 4.33 -15.42
CA MET A 135 15.66 5.27 -14.30
C MET A 135 17.00 5.51 -13.59
N SER A 136 17.29 6.76 -13.24
CA SER A 136 18.53 7.10 -12.55
C SER A 136 18.52 6.63 -11.10
N LYS A 137 19.67 6.25 -10.53
CA LYS A 137 19.77 5.81 -9.12
C LYS A 137 19.41 6.92 -8.13
N GLN A 138 19.52 8.19 -8.53
CA GLN A 138 19.14 9.34 -7.72
C GLN A 138 17.61 9.59 -7.73
N GLU A 139 16.89 8.98 -8.65
CA GLU A 139 15.43 9.08 -8.71
C GLU A 139 14.81 7.95 -7.88
N HIS A 140 13.83 8.29 -7.06
CA HIS A 140 13.10 7.37 -6.21
C HIS A 140 11.70 7.11 -6.76
N LEU A 141 11.18 5.90 -6.59
CA LEU A 141 9.78 5.63 -6.91
C LEU A 141 8.90 6.30 -5.85
N PRO A 142 7.88 7.09 -6.22
CA PRO A 142 7.01 7.74 -5.24
C PRO A 142 6.35 6.75 -4.27
N CYS A 143 6.12 5.51 -4.69
CA CYS A 143 5.54 4.48 -3.86
C CYS A 143 6.50 3.92 -2.78
N MET A 144 7.79 4.23 -2.78
CA MET A 144 8.70 3.63 -1.79
C MET A 144 8.60 4.28 -0.40
N VAL A 145 7.85 5.38 -0.24
CA VAL A 145 7.76 6.13 1.03
C VAL A 145 6.75 5.59 2.03
N HIS A 146 5.94 4.61 1.63
CA HIS A 146 4.92 4.01 2.48
C HIS A 146 5.17 2.52 2.67
N ASN A 147 4.87 2.01 3.87
CA ASN A 147 4.84 0.59 4.17
C ASN A 147 3.60 -0.07 3.57
N TRP A 148 3.54 -0.23 2.25
CA TRP A 148 2.37 -0.77 1.54
C TRP A 148 1.97 -2.18 2.02
N LEU A 149 2.93 -3.04 2.35
CA LEU A 149 2.63 -4.36 2.90
C LEU A 149 1.95 -4.24 4.27
N GLY A 150 2.44 -3.37 5.15
CA GLY A 150 1.81 -3.10 6.44
C GLY A 150 0.43 -2.48 6.29
N GLU A 151 0.26 -1.54 5.36
CA GLU A 151 -1.04 -0.92 5.07
C GLU A 151 -2.04 -1.96 4.58
N ARG A 152 -1.62 -2.85 3.69
CA ARG A 152 -2.45 -3.95 3.18
C ARG A 152 -2.85 -4.91 4.29
N ARG A 153 -1.94 -5.27 5.19
CA ARG A 153 -2.24 -6.09 6.38
C ARG A 153 -3.32 -5.43 7.24
N ILE A 154 -3.24 -4.12 7.47
CA ILE A 154 -4.25 -3.39 8.23
C ILE A 154 -5.59 -3.38 7.49
N ALA A 155 -5.59 -3.09 6.18
CA ALA A 155 -6.80 -3.04 5.37
C ALA A 155 -7.53 -4.40 5.34
N LEU A 156 -6.79 -5.50 5.16
CA LEU A 156 -7.35 -6.86 5.19
C LEU A 156 -7.99 -7.19 6.55
N ALA A 157 -7.45 -6.64 7.64
CA ALA A 157 -7.97 -6.86 8.99
C ALA A 157 -9.20 -6.01 9.35
N LEU A 158 -9.63 -5.06 8.50
CA LEU A 158 -10.81 -4.22 8.77
C LEU A 158 -12.11 -5.02 8.75
N GLN A 159 -12.17 -6.12 7.98
CA GLN A 159 -13.27 -7.10 7.88
C GLN A 159 -14.65 -6.60 8.36
N THR A 160 -15.21 -5.63 7.63
CA THR A 160 -16.50 -5.04 7.95
C THR A 160 -17.48 -5.22 6.81
N HIS A 161 -18.75 -5.46 7.14
CA HIS A 161 -19.82 -5.74 6.19
C HIS A 161 -20.20 -4.55 5.29
N ASN A 162 -19.86 -3.33 5.72
CA ASN A 162 -20.12 -2.11 4.95
C ASN A 162 -19.01 -1.78 3.93
N LEU A 163 -17.89 -2.51 3.89
CA LEU A 163 -16.75 -2.22 3.01
C LEU A 163 -16.74 -3.11 1.77
N ASN A 164 -16.78 -2.49 0.59
CA ASN A 164 -16.57 -3.13 -0.70
C ASN A 164 -15.26 -2.62 -1.32
N TRP A 165 -14.23 -3.46 -1.29
CA TRP A 165 -12.89 -3.15 -1.77
C TRP A 165 -12.30 -4.34 -2.55
N ARG A 166 -12.71 -4.49 -3.82
CA ARG A 166 -12.35 -5.68 -4.62
C ARG A 166 -10.86 -5.71 -4.98
N GLU A 167 -10.29 -4.56 -5.31
CA GLU A 167 -8.90 -4.40 -5.74
C GLU A 167 -7.87 -4.68 -4.63
N LEU A 168 -8.31 -4.79 -3.37
CA LEU A 168 -7.46 -5.25 -2.28
C LEU A 168 -7.10 -6.73 -2.42
N TYR A 169 -7.97 -7.54 -3.03
CA TYR A 169 -7.80 -8.99 -3.09
C TYR A 169 -7.02 -9.43 -4.32
N LEU A 170 -6.01 -10.26 -4.09
CA LEU A 170 -5.12 -10.77 -5.13
C LEU A 170 -5.58 -12.15 -5.61
N THR A 171 -5.39 -12.41 -6.90
CA THR A 171 -5.35 -13.76 -7.44
C THR A 171 -4.04 -14.44 -7.05
N GLU A 172 -4.02 -15.77 -7.06
CA GLU A 172 -2.81 -16.54 -6.78
C GLU A 172 -1.68 -16.13 -7.76
N PRO A 173 -0.48 -15.77 -7.27
CA PRO A 173 0.63 -15.42 -8.15
C PRO A 173 1.06 -16.61 -9.00
N GLU A 174 1.00 -16.45 -10.32
CA GLU A 174 1.47 -17.48 -11.25
C GLU A 174 2.98 -17.73 -11.11
N ARG A 175 3.39 -18.96 -11.42
CA ARG A 175 4.80 -19.26 -11.66
C ARG A 175 5.21 -18.60 -12.98
N LYS A 176 6.20 -17.71 -12.94
CA LYS A 176 6.85 -17.26 -14.18
C LYS A 176 7.60 -18.47 -14.74
N ASN A 177 7.11 -19.02 -15.85
CA ASN A 177 7.81 -20.07 -16.58
C ASN A 177 9.10 -19.48 -17.16
N THR A 178 10.18 -19.52 -16.39
CA THR A 178 11.52 -19.35 -16.95
C THR A 178 11.81 -20.59 -17.79
N SER A 179 11.78 -20.45 -19.10
CA SER A 179 12.15 -21.49 -20.06
C SER A 179 13.66 -21.73 -20.02
N VAL A 180 14.15 -22.31 -18.92
CA VAL A 180 15.50 -22.85 -18.78
C VAL A 180 15.40 -24.18 -18.04
N ILE A 181 15.27 -25.23 -18.85
CA ILE A 181 15.64 -26.63 -18.56
C ILE A 181 14.91 -27.24 -17.35
N GLU A 182 13.77 -27.86 -17.65
CA GLU A 182 13.20 -28.96 -16.85
C GLU A 182 14.17 -30.15 -16.86
N HIS A 183 15.23 -30.09 -16.06
CA HIS A 183 15.95 -31.29 -15.64
C HIS A 183 15.82 -31.41 -14.11
N ASN A 184 14.90 -32.28 -13.69
CA ASN A 184 14.98 -33.07 -12.46
C ASN A 184 15.45 -32.33 -11.18
N LEU A 185 14.88 -31.16 -10.87
CA LEU A 185 14.90 -30.69 -9.49
C LEU A 185 13.76 -31.37 -8.75
N MET A 186 14.06 -32.55 -8.17
CA MET A 186 13.38 -32.94 -6.93
C MET A 186 13.36 -31.72 -6.00
N PRO A 187 12.28 -31.50 -5.22
CA PRO A 187 12.34 -30.50 -4.17
C PRO A 187 13.53 -30.86 -3.27
N SER A 188 14.59 -30.08 -3.40
CA SER A 188 15.74 -30.15 -2.50
C SER A 188 15.18 -30.09 -1.09
N ILE A 189 15.56 -31.06 -0.26
CA ILE A 189 15.28 -31.12 1.18
C ILE A 189 15.79 -29.85 1.90
N ASP A 190 16.56 -29.01 1.19
CA ASP A 190 17.13 -27.75 1.64
C ASP A 190 16.47 -26.52 0.97
N SER A 191 15.13 -26.53 0.81
CA SER A 191 14.36 -25.34 0.44
C SER A 191 14.42 -24.31 1.58
N GLN A 192 15.50 -23.53 1.64
CA GLN A 192 15.67 -22.48 2.64
C GLN A 192 14.45 -21.55 2.65
N CYS A 193 13.92 -21.30 3.86
CA CYS A 193 12.76 -20.44 4.09
C CYS A 193 12.92 -19.08 3.37
N PRO A 194 12.04 -18.72 2.41
CA PRO A 194 12.22 -17.51 1.60
C PRO A 194 12.18 -16.23 2.42
N PHE A 195 11.45 -16.22 3.54
CA PHE A 195 11.46 -15.11 4.51
C PHE A 195 12.83 -14.91 5.15
N THR A 196 13.49 -15.99 5.55
CA THR A 196 14.82 -15.92 6.17
C THR A 196 15.85 -15.41 5.17
N GLN A 197 15.79 -15.86 3.93
CA GLN A 197 16.65 -15.37 2.85
C GLN A 197 16.44 -13.88 2.57
N LEU A 198 15.18 -13.45 2.51
CA LEU A 198 14.83 -12.04 2.29
C LEU A 198 15.34 -11.14 3.43
N ILE A 199 15.14 -11.57 4.68
CA ILE A 199 15.62 -10.84 5.86
C ILE A 199 17.15 -10.74 5.83
N GLU A 200 17.86 -11.81 5.43
CA GLU A 200 19.32 -11.78 5.32
C GLU A 200 19.81 -10.77 4.28
N ILE A 201 19.18 -10.71 3.11
CA ILE A 201 19.46 -9.68 2.08
C ILE A 201 19.18 -8.28 2.66
N GLY A 202 18.10 -8.14 3.42
CA GLY A 202 17.68 -6.90 4.07
C GLY A 202 18.64 -6.35 5.14
N LYS A 203 19.53 -7.17 5.72
CA LYS A 203 20.51 -6.70 6.70
C LYS A 203 21.56 -5.75 6.12
N HIS A 204 21.71 -5.74 4.80
CA HIS A 204 22.72 -4.95 4.11
C HIS A 204 22.07 -3.80 3.34
N ILE A 205 22.12 -2.60 3.91
CA ILE A 205 21.66 -1.36 3.25
C ILE A 205 22.42 -1.15 1.92
N ASP A 206 23.73 -1.41 1.93
CA ASP A 206 24.59 -1.47 0.75
C ASP A 206 25.54 -2.67 0.86
N CYS A 207 26.09 -3.12 -0.27
CA CYS A 207 27.02 -4.25 -0.33
C CYS A 207 27.99 -4.12 -1.51
N ALA A 208 29.12 -4.85 -1.40
CA ALA A 208 30.09 -4.97 -2.47
C ALA A 208 29.47 -5.63 -3.72
N GLU A 209 30.02 -5.34 -4.90
CA GLU A 209 29.45 -5.78 -6.18
C GLU A 209 29.22 -7.30 -6.27
N GLU A 210 30.17 -8.10 -5.77
CA GLU A 210 30.06 -9.55 -5.77
C GLU A 210 28.87 -10.04 -4.92
N GLN A 211 28.73 -9.51 -3.70
CA GLN A 211 27.61 -9.82 -2.81
C GLN A 211 26.28 -9.33 -3.39
N ARG A 212 26.29 -8.17 -4.07
CA ARG A 212 25.12 -7.63 -4.75
C ARG A 212 24.65 -8.56 -5.85
N GLN A 213 25.57 -9.03 -6.70
CA GLN A 213 25.23 -9.95 -7.78
C GLN A 213 24.66 -11.27 -7.27
N GLN A 214 25.24 -11.83 -6.19
CA GLN A 214 24.69 -13.01 -5.51
C GLN A 214 23.28 -12.75 -4.96
N SER A 215 23.05 -11.58 -4.37
CA SER A 215 21.74 -11.20 -3.83
C SER A 215 20.71 -11.00 -4.95
N ILE A 216 21.10 -10.43 -6.08
CA ILE A 216 20.22 -10.29 -7.27
C ILE A 216 19.78 -11.67 -7.76
N SER A 217 20.68 -12.64 -7.89
CA SER A 217 20.32 -14.01 -8.30
C SER A 217 19.36 -14.68 -7.31
N LYS A 218 19.53 -14.47 -6.00
CA LYS A 218 18.59 -14.97 -4.98
C LYS A 218 17.22 -14.31 -5.09
N LEU A 219 17.18 -12.99 -5.28
CA LEU A 219 15.92 -12.26 -5.49
C LEU A 219 15.19 -12.76 -6.74
N GLU A 220 15.90 -13.01 -7.83
CA GLU A 220 15.35 -13.58 -9.06
C GLU A 220 14.69 -14.95 -8.81
N GLU A 221 15.41 -15.87 -8.18
CA GLU A 221 14.91 -17.21 -7.82
C GLU A 221 13.67 -17.11 -6.93
N MET A 222 13.74 -16.31 -5.86
CA MET A 222 12.63 -16.08 -4.95
C MET A 222 11.41 -15.49 -5.66
N SER A 223 11.61 -14.51 -6.55
CA SER A 223 10.53 -13.86 -7.30
C SER A 223 9.82 -14.80 -8.27
N SER A 224 10.48 -15.88 -8.69
CA SER A 224 9.96 -16.89 -9.62
C SER A 224 9.50 -18.17 -8.93
N SER A 225 9.80 -18.33 -7.64
CA SER A 225 9.42 -19.50 -6.85
C SER A 225 7.90 -19.66 -6.73
N HIS A 226 7.46 -20.90 -6.52
CA HIS A 226 6.05 -21.23 -6.38
C HIS A 226 5.47 -20.65 -5.08
N ILE A 227 4.23 -20.17 -5.10
CA ILE A 227 3.59 -19.56 -3.94
C ILE A 227 3.49 -20.51 -2.73
N SER A 228 3.36 -21.81 -2.97
CA SER A 228 3.36 -22.83 -1.91
C SER A 228 4.61 -22.79 -1.03
N SER A 229 5.78 -22.46 -1.59
CA SER A 229 7.01 -22.31 -0.80
C SER A 229 6.90 -21.14 0.18
N TRP A 230 6.17 -20.10 -0.17
CA TRP A 230 5.93 -18.97 0.72
C TRP A 230 4.85 -19.30 1.75
N LEU A 231 3.72 -19.88 1.32
CA LEU A 231 2.61 -20.24 2.20
C LEU A 231 3.06 -21.22 3.30
N ASN A 232 3.79 -22.29 2.92
CA ASN A 232 4.28 -23.31 3.86
C ASN A 232 5.19 -22.75 4.97
N HIS A 233 5.80 -21.59 4.75
CA HIS A 233 6.69 -20.94 5.72
C HIS A 233 6.08 -19.67 6.33
N SER A 234 4.89 -19.25 5.89
CA SER A 234 4.29 -17.99 6.29
C SER A 234 3.84 -18.02 7.77
N SER A 235 4.08 -16.91 8.45
CA SER A 235 3.54 -16.63 9.78
C SER A 235 3.42 -15.13 9.96
N GLN A 236 2.59 -14.69 10.91
CA GLN A 236 2.41 -13.27 11.19
C GLN A 236 3.75 -12.57 11.50
N ASP A 237 4.57 -13.17 12.36
CA ASP A 237 5.87 -12.60 12.74
C ASP A 237 6.83 -12.45 11.55
N LYS A 238 6.87 -13.43 10.65
CA LYS A 238 7.73 -13.39 9.46
C LYS A 238 7.25 -12.35 8.45
N LEU A 239 5.94 -12.21 8.28
CA LEU A 239 5.36 -11.18 7.42
C LEU A 239 5.68 -9.79 7.97
N LEU A 240 5.45 -9.55 9.26
CA LEU A 240 5.80 -8.30 9.95
C LEU A 240 7.29 -7.97 9.80
N ALA A 241 8.17 -8.96 9.99
CA ALA A 241 9.61 -8.77 9.86
C ALA A 241 10.04 -8.39 8.43
N CYS A 242 9.26 -8.75 7.41
CA CYS A 242 9.56 -8.41 6.02
C CYS A 242 8.99 -7.05 5.60
N GLU A 243 7.96 -6.52 6.25
CA GLU A 243 7.28 -5.26 5.86
C GLU A 243 8.26 -4.08 5.75
N SER A 244 9.17 -3.94 6.72
CA SER A 244 10.15 -2.85 6.78
C SER A 244 11.22 -2.89 5.67
N LEU A 245 11.31 -3.98 4.92
CA LEU A 245 12.27 -4.12 3.83
C LEU A 245 11.82 -3.40 2.56
N PHE A 246 10.55 -3.00 2.45
CA PHE A 246 9.96 -2.53 1.19
C PHE A 246 9.68 -1.02 1.15
N PHE A 247 10.13 -0.26 2.13
CA PHE A 247 9.91 1.19 2.15
C PHE A 247 11.10 1.95 2.77
N ASN A 248 11.15 3.24 2.45
CA ASN A 248 11.92 4.25 3.14
C ASN A 248 11.10 5.54 3.16
N GLN A 249 10.59 5.93 4.33
CA GLN A 249 9.71 7.09 4.48
C GLN A 249 10.39 8.41 4.16
N THR A 250 11.70 8.53 4.40
CA THR A 250 12.46 9.76 4.23
C THR A 250 13.76 9.49 3.46
N PRO A 251 13.66 9.16 2.16
CA PRO A 251 14.81 8.74 1.37
C PRO A 251 15.83 9.83 1.09
N GLU A 252 15.45 11.09 1.27
CA GLU A 252 16.33 12.26 1.15
C GLU A 252 17.27 12.39 2.36
N SER A 253 16.88 11.85 3.51
CA SER A 253 17.61 12.02 4.78
C SER A 253 18.11 10.70 5.39
N THR A 254 17.64 9.56 4.91
CA THR A 254 18.02 8.24 5.43
C THR A 254 18.48 7.29 4.33
N PRO A 255 19.48 6.43 4.60
CA PRO A 255 19.94 5.45 3.61
C PRO A 255 18.82 4.52 3.14
N THR A 256 18.66 4.42 1.82
CA THR A 256 17.72 3.49 1.20
C THR A 256 18.43 2.16 0.91
N HIS A 257 17.76 1.03 1.16
CA HIS A 257 18.27 -0.27 0.74
C HIS A 257 18.60 -0.28 -0.77
N TRP A 258 19.80 -0.72 -1.12
CA TRP A 258 20.32 -0.68 -2.49
C TRP A 258 19.36 -1.29 -3.52
N TYR A 259 18.63 -2.33 -3.13
CA TYR A 259 17.71 -3.05 -4.01
C TYR A 259 16.44 -2.27 -4.36
N LEU A 260 16.06 -1.25 -3.58
CA LEU A 260 14.92 -0.36 -3.87
C LEU A 260 15.26 0.71 -4.91
N ILE A 261 16.56 0.98 -5.11
CA ILE A 261 17.07 1.95 -6.10
C ILE A 261 17.83 1.28 -7.25
N HIS A 262 17.90 -0.04 -7.26
CA HIS A 262 18.55 -0.82 -8.31
C HIS A 262 17.51 -1.31 -9.32
N ASN A 263 17.62 -0.87 -10.57
CA ASN A 263 16.57 -1.08 -11.58
C ASN A 263 16.22 -2.56 -11.79
N LEU A 264 17.22 -3.44 -11.92
CA LEU A 264 16.98 -4.88 -12.08
C LEU A 264 16.41 -5.55 -10.81
N ALA A 265 17.05 -5.37 -9.65
CA ALA A 265 16.60 -5.96 -8.39
C ALA A 265 15.16 -5.56 -8.02
N SER A 266 14.78 -4.32 -8.33
CA SER A 266 13.42 -3.81 -8.09
C SER A 266 12.33 -4.59 -8.83
N GLN A 267 12.63 -5.17 -10.02
CA GLN A 267 11.71 -6.04 -10.75
C GLN A 267 11.40 -7.32 -9.97
N TYR A 268 12.43 -7.90 -9.36
CA TYR A 268 12.31 -9.14 -8.59
C TYR A 268 11.62 -8.87 -7.24
N LEU A 269 11.91 -7.73 -6.61
CA LEU A 269 11.23 -7.31 -5.39
C LEU A 269 9.74 -7.13 -5.59
N ASP A 270 9.29 -6.60 -6.73
CA ASP A 270 7.86 -6.47 -6.98
C ASP A 270 7.16 -7.84 -6.98
N GLY A 271 7.75 -8.84 -7.63
CA GLY A 271 7.24 -10.21 -7.64
C GLY A 271 7.28 -10.90 -6.27
N ILE A 272 8.31 -10.62 -5.46
CA ILE A 272 8.39 -11.09 -4.07
C ILE A 272 7.31 -10.43 -3.21
N ARG A 273 7.14 -9.11 -3.34
CA ARG A 273 6.15 -8.34 -2.59
C ARG A 273 4.72 -8.81 -2.90
N GLN A 274 4.42 -9.17 -4.15
CA GLN A 274 3.13 -9.77 -4.51
C GLN A 274 2.89 -11.11 -3.81
N ARG A 275 3.93 -11.95 -3.65
CA ARG A 275 3.85 -13.21 -2.90
C ARG A 275 3.64 -12.98 -1.40
N LEU A 276 4.40 -12.06 -0.81
CA LEU A 276 4.22 -11.65 0.59
C LEU A 276 2.81 -11.12 0.84
N ALA A 277 2.33 -10.24 -0.05
CA ALA A 277 0.98 -9.75 -0.03
C ALA A 277 0.00 -10.93 -0.06
N TYR A 278 0.07 -11.82 -1.03
CA TYR A 278 -0.81 -12.99 -1.11
C TYR A 278 -0.81 -13.82 0.19
N CYS A 279 0.37 -14.09 0.78
CA CYS A 279 0.46 -14.76 2.08
C CYS A 279 -0.30 -14.02 3.21
N GLN A 280 -0.26 -12.68 3.27
CA GLN A 280 -1.05 -11.91 4.25
C GLN A 280 -2.55 -12.17 4.10
N GLN A 281 -3.05 -12.24 2.85
CA GLN A 281 -4.46 -12.49 2.57
C GLN A 281 -4.87 -13.91 2.94
N THR A 282 -4.07 -14.91 2.61
CA THR A 282 -4.36 -16.30 2.98
C THR A 282 -4.38 -16.48 4.50
N LEU A 283 -3.38 -15.94 5.21
CA LEU A 283 -3.28 -16.07 6.66
C LEU A 283 -4.47 -15.42 7.38
N ILE A 284 -4.95 -14.27 6.92
CA ILE A 284 -6.12 -13.60 7.50
C ILE A 284 -7.40 -14.40 7.23
N ASN A 285 -7.51 -15.07 6.08
CA ASN A 285 -8.67 -15.91 5.77
C ASN A 285 -8.70 -17.22 6.57
N GLU A 286 -7.56 -17.75 7.00
CA GLU A 286 -7.48 -18.98 7.82
C GLU A 286 -7.85 -18.78 9.29
N VAL A 287 -7.76 -17.54 9.80
CA VAL A 287 -8.09 -17.20 11.19
C VAL A 287 -9.61 -16.99 11.39
N ASN A 288 -10.40 -17.02 10.31
CA ASN A 288 -11.84 -16.79 10.29
C ASN A 288 -12.64 -18.00 9.79
#